data_AF-A0A8C4QR62-F1
#
_entry.id   AF-A0A8C4QR62-F1
#
_cell.length_a   1.000
_cell.length_b   1.000
_cell.length_c   1.000
_cell.angle_alpha   90.00
_cell.angle_beta   90.00
_cell.angle_gamma   90.00
#
_symmetry.space_group_name_H-M   'P 1'
#
loop_
_entity.id
_entity.type
_entity.pdbx_description
1 polymer ?
#
loop_
_entity_poly.entity_id
_entity_poly.type
_entity_poly.pdbx_seq_one_letter_code
_entity_poly.pdbx_strand_id
1 'polypeptide(L)'
;MADSTFDAFAEAEVPVSSSAMEEDPAAAFLAQQESEIAGIESEGYSILDTGEMPSDVQDFSGSIGEMNGDIYKEANGPSDGFAAVAQADKLSAEPESLRRWREDQTERLEEMDVTSRKLEAEWREKARHELEEWYVRQSEQLEKTRKNNRVADGAFYKQQNADMIGYMAAEEAFVQDRDEESPGTEWERVARLCDFNPKSTKQSKDVSRMRSIIISLKQSPLVR
;
A
#
# COMPACT_ATOMS: atom_id res chain seq x y z
N MET A 1 -13.57 20.86 43.01
CA MET A 1 -14.46 21.95 42.54
C MET A 1 -13.98 22.43 41.18
N ALA A 2 -14.58 21.90 40.14
CA ALA A 2 -14.91 22.55 38.86
C ALA A 2 -15.53 21.46 37.99
N ASP A 3 -16.83 21.26 38.20
CA ASP A 3 -17.74 20.67 37.22
C ASP A 3 -17.92 21.67 36.07
N SER A 4 -17.98 21.17 34.83
CA SER A 4 -18.97 21.63 33.86
C SER A 4 -19.09 20.62 32.72
N THR A 5 -20.16 19.85 32.78
CA THR A 5 -20.78 19.06 31.71
C THR A 5 -21.16 19.92 30.50
N PHE A 6 -20.88 19.43 29.28
CA PHE A 6 -21.64 19.81 28.08
C PHE A 6 -21.80 18.60 27.13
N ASP A 7 -23.06 18.19 27.05
CA ASP A 7 -23.79 17.42 26.04
C ASP A 7 -23.14 16.40 25.10
N ALA A 8 -23.65 15.17 25.29
CA ALA A 8 -24.13 14.25 24.27
C ALA A 8 -24.37 14.83 22.86
N PHE A 9 -23.69 14.25 21.87
CA PHE A 9 -24.24 14.13 20.52
C PHE A 9 -24.33 12.66 20.15
N ALA A 10 -25.56 12.18 20.22
CA ALA A 10 -25.97 10.90 19.69
C ALA A 10 -25.78 10.87 18.16
N GLU A 11 -25.42 9.68 17.68
CA GLU A 11 -25.99 9.07 16.48
C GLU A 11 -25.75 9.77 15.13
N ALA A 12 -24.81 9.21 14.36
CA ALA A 12 -24.99 9.07 12.93
C ALA A 12 -24.24 7.79 12.47
N GLU A 13 -24.96 6.67 12.48
CA GLU A 13 -24.68 5.61 11.53
C GLU A 13 -24.76 6.21 10.13
N VAL A 14 -23.63 6.30 9.43
CA VAL A 14 -23.62 6.67 8.02
C VAL A 14 -23.83 5.38 7.22
N PRO A 15 -24.87 5.32 6.36
CA PRO A 15 -25.21 4.12 5.61
C PRO A 15 -24.12 3.81 4.60
N VAL A 16 -23.79 2.52 4.45
CA VAL A 16 -23.05 1.97 3.31
C VAL A 16 -23.88 2.25 2.06
N SER A 17 -23.62 3.40 1.44
CA SER A 17 -24.12 3.75 0.12
C SER A 17 -23.14 3.19 -0.89
N SER A 18 -23.58 2.18 -1.63
CA SER A 18 -22.98 1.77 -2.88
C SER A 18 -23.01 2.96 -3.87
N SER A 19 -21.89 3.66 -4.00
CA SER A 19 -21.62 4.60 -5.08
C SER A 19 -20.39 4.04 -5.79
N ALA A 20 -20.65 3.37 -6.92
CA ALA A 20 -20.29 3.88 -8.24
C ALA A 20 -18.77 3.96 -8.38
N MET A 21 -18.24 3.09 -9.24
CA MET A 21 -16.86 3.12 -9.73
C MET A 21 -16.44 4.57 -9.94
N GLU A 22 -15.61 5.08 -9.04
CA GLU A 22 -14.88 6.32 -9.27
C GLU A 22 -13.79 5.92 -10.28
N GLU A 23 -14.21 5.80 -11.54
CA GLU A 23 -13.30 5.73 -12.67
C GLU A 23 -12.46 6.99 -12.61
N ASP A 24 -11.23 6.82 -12.16
CA ASP A 24 -10.17 7.80 -12.24
C ASP A 24 -10.23 8.45 -13.63
N PRO A 25 -10.36 9.80 -13.74
CA PRO A 25 -10.39 10.47 -15.03
C PRO A 25 -9.17 10.13 -15.91
N ALA A 26 -8.06 9.67 -15.31
CA ALA A 26 -6.90 9.15 -16.04
C ALA A 26 -7.09 7.71 -16.55
N ALA A 27 -7.90 6.87 -15.91
CA ALA A 27 -8.14 5.50 -16.32
C ALA A 27 -8.89 5.41 -17.65
N ALA A 28 -9.86 6.29 -17.89
CA ALA A 28 -10.57 6.37 -19.17
C ALA A 28 -9.63 6.77 -20.33
N PHE A 29 -8.68 7.68 -20.07
CA PHE A 29 -7.69 8.11 -21.05
C PHE A 29 -6.65 7.01 -21.36
N LEU A 30 -6.19 6.28 -20.34
CA LEU A 30 -5.27 5.15 -20.52
C LEU A 30 -5.93 3.99 -21.28
N ALA A 31 -7.19 3.65 -20.96
CA ALA A 31 -7.94 2.62 -21.69
C ALA A 31 -8.20 3.01 -23.15
N GLN A 32 -8.44 4.30 -23.42
CA GLN A 32 -8.58 4.83 -24.77
C GLN A 32 -7.26 4.73 -25.55
N GLN A 33 -6.13 5.12 -24.93
CA GLN A 33 -4.78 4.99 -25.52
C GLN A 33 -4.39 3.53 -25.79
N GLU A 34 -4.71 2.61 -24.86
CA GLU A 34 -4.48 1.17 -25.05
C GLU A 34 -5.30 0.61 -26.22
N SER A 35 -6.55 1.04 -26.39
CA SER A 35 -7.39 0.61 -27.53
C SER A 35 -6.91 1.15 -28.87
N GLU A 36 -6.28 2.33 -28.90
CA GLU A 36 -5.71 2.95 -30.09
C GLU A 36 -4.40 2.26 -30.50
N ILE A 37 -3.54 1.90 -29.54
CA ILE A 37 -2.30 1.13 -29.77
C ILE A 37 -2.62 -0.30 -30.25
N ALA A 38 -3.60 -0.97 -29.64
CA ALA A 38 -4.00 -2.33 -30.06
C ALA A 38 -4.52 -2.40 -31.51
N GLY A 39 -5.04 -1.29 -32.06
CA GLY A 39 -5.42 -1.20 -33.47
C GLY A 39 -4.22 -1.14 -34.43
N ILE A 40 -3.10 -0.55 -34.01
CA ILE A 40 -1.89 -0.39 -34.83
C ILE A 40 -1.03 -1.66 -34.78
N GLU A 41 -1.08 -2.42 -33.69
CA GLU A 41 -0.34 -3.70 -33.56
C GLU A 41 -0.86 -4.79 -34.52
N SER A 42 -2.13 -4.73 -34.93
CA SER A 42 -2.69 -5.63 -35.95
C SER A 42 -2.29 -5.25 -37.37
N GLU A 43 -1.96 -3.98 -37.66
CA GLU A 43 -1.64 -3.51 -39.02
C GLU A 43 -0.15 -3.30 -39.26
N GLY A 44 0.64 -2.98 -38.23
CA GLY A 44 2.08 -2.71 -38.33
C GLY A 44 2.96 -3.94 -38.47
N TYR A 45 2.52 -5.10 -37.97
CA TYR A 45 3.30 -6.35 -38.03
C TYR A 45 3.13 -7.14 -39.34
N SER A 46 2.16 -6.80 -40.20
CA SER A 46 1.97 -7.46 -41.49
C SER A 46 3.06 -7.06 -42.52
N ILE A 47 3.64 -5.87 -42.38
CA ILE A 47 4.58 -5.29 -43.36
C ILE A 47 6.01 -5.83 -43.24
N LEU A 48 6.36 -6.42 -42.09
CA LEU A 48 7.71 -6.89 -41.78
C LEU A 48 7.93 -8.38 -42.13
N ASP A 49 6.86 -9.17 -42.29
CA ASP A 49 6.92 -10.62 -42.50
C ASP A 49 6.77 -11.06 -43.97
N THR A 50 6.15 -10.25 -44.84
CA THR A 50 5.84 -10.67 -46.23
C THR A 50 6.61 -9.95 -47.34
N GLY A 51 7.31 -8.85 -47.04
CA GLY A 51 8.18 -8.17 -48.00
C GLY A 51 7.47 -7.64 -49.26
N GLU A 52 6.16 -7.42 -49.21
CA GLU A 52 5.37 -6.91 -50.33
C GLU A 52 5.03 -5.43 -50.10
N MET A 53 5.61 -4.56 -50.92
CA MET A 53 5.34 -3.12 -50.90
C MET A 53 3.96 -2.84 -51.51
N PRO A 54 3.19 -1.87 -50.98
CA PRO A 54 1.93 -1.43 -51.59
C PRO A 54 2.16 -0.95 -53.04
N SER A 55 1.23 -1.27 -53.93
CA SER A 55 1.26 -0.95 -55.37
C SER A 55 1.31 0.55 -55.71
N ASP A 56 1.19 1.43 -54.73
CA ASP A 56 0.96 2.87 -54.94
C ASP A 56 2.24 3.72 -54.99
N VAL A 57 3.43 3.12 -54.86
CA VAL A 57 4.73 3.82 -54.99
C VAL A 57 5.46 3.57 -56.31
N GLN A 58 4.85 2.85 -57.26
CA GLN A 58 5.52 2.48 -58.51
C GLN A 58 5.40 3.51 -59.64
N ASP A 59 4.63 4.60 -59.45
CA ASP A 59 4.23 5.51 -60.54
C ASP A 59 4.83 6.93 -60.50
N PHE A 60 5.84 7.21 -59.65
CA PHE A 60 6.52 8.52 -59.63
C PHE A 60 7.97 8.50 -60.16
N SER A 61 8.44 7.39 -60.71
CA SER A 61 9.86 7.25 -61.15
C SER A 61 10.06 7.31 -62.66
N GLY A 62 9.16 7.95 -63.42
CA GLY A 62 9.18 7.83 -64.88
C GLY A 62 8.70 9.03 -65.68
N SER A 63 9.17 10.26 -65.38
CA SER A 63 9.34 11.34 -66.38
C SER A 63 9.68 12.69 -65.72
N ILE A 64 10.96 13.01 -65.54
CA ILE A 64 11.54 14.35 -65.78
C ILE A 64 12.97 14.12 -66.28
N GLY A 65 13.07 13.73 -67.55
CA GLY A 65 14.28 13.94 -68.33
C GLY A 65 14.22 15.31 -69.00
N GLU A 66 15.36 15.98 -69.05
CA GLU A 66 15.67 17.14 -69.90
C GLU A 66 15.07 18.50 -69.49
N MET A 67 15.86 19.27 -68.74
CA MET A 67 16.04 20.71 -69.04
C MET A 67 17.46 21.14 -68.68
N ASN A 68 18.32 21.07 -69.69
CA ASN A 68 19.65 21.66 -69.70
C ASN A 68 19.49 23.12 -70.18
N GLY A 69 19.91 24.10 -69.37
CA GLY A 69 19.95 25.50 -69.79
C GLY A 69 19.69 26.50 -68.67
N ASP A 70 20.74 26.94 -67.97
CA ASP A 70 21.30 28.24 -68.33
C ASP A 70 22.61 28.52 -67.61
N ILE A 71 23.57 28.90 -68.44
CA ILE A 71 24.93 29.29 -68.15
C ILE A 71 24.92 30.49 -67.20
N TYR A 72 25.47 30.24 -66.01
CA TYR A 72 25.74 31.22 -64.97
C TYR A 72 26.51 32.41 -65.57
N LYS A 73 25.95 33.62 -65.41
CA LYS A 73 26.63 34.88 -65.67
C LYS A 73 27.93 34.92 -64.85
N GLU A 74 29.05 34.90 -65.55
CA GLU A 74 30.37 35.27 -65.01
C GLU A 74 30.30 36.68 -64.40
N ALA A 75 30.57 36.78 -63.10
CA ALA A 75 30.97 38.02 -62.47
C ALA A 75 32.46 37.91 -62.15
N ASN A 76 33.28 38.58 -62.96
CA ASN A 76 34.72 38.72 -62.80
C ASN A 76 35.07 39.59 -61.57
N GLY A 77 35.82 39.01 -60.64
CA GLY A 77 36.53 39.67 -59.54
C GLY A 77 37.22 38.61 -58.67
N PRO A 78 38.35 38.89 -57.99
CA PRO A 78 39.01 37.87 -57.16
C PRO A 78 38.02 37.41 -56.10
N SER A 79 37.49 36.20 -56.25
CA SER A 79 36.57 35.64 -55.26
C SER A 79 37.35 35.54 -53.96
N ASP A 80 37.01 36.39 -53.00
CA ASP A 80 37.59 36.36 -51.66
C ASP A 80 37.32 34.96 -51.08
N GLY A 81 38.34 34.10 -51.14
CA GLY A 81 38.24 32.71 -50.70
C GLY A 81 37.83 32.63 -49.23
N PHE A 82 38.17 33.64 -48.43
CA PHE A 82 37.72 33.77 -47.06
C PHE A 82 36.22 34.09 -46.97
N ALA A 83 35.69 34.97 -47.83
CA ALA A 83 34.25 35.22 -47.90
C ALA A 83 33.47 34.00 -48.42
N ALA A 84 34.00 33.25 -49.38
CA ALA A 84 33.38 32.02 -49.87
C ALA A 84 33.32 30.93 -48.78
N VAL A 85 34.40 30.76 -48.02
CA VAL A 85 34.44 29.84 -46.86
C VAL A 85 33.52 30.32 -45.75
N ALA A 86 33.50 31.62 -45.42
CA ALA A 86 32.59 32.16 -44.40
C ALA A 86 31.10 32.06 -44.78
N GLN A 87 30.76 32.14 -46.07
CA GLN A 87 29.40 31.91 -46.55
C GLN A 87 29.05 30.43 -46.52
N ALA A 88 29.97 29.53 -46.89
CA ALA A 88 29.79 28.09 -46.75
C ALA A 88 29.61 27.68 -45.27
N ASP A 89 30.39 28.27 -44.36
CA ASP A 89 30.25 28.06 -42.92
C ASP A 89 28.91 28.58 -42.39
N LYS A 90 28.43 29.74 -42.85
CA LYS A 90 27.10 30.24 -42.48
C LYS A 90 25.96 29.37 -43.01
N LEU A 91 26.12 28.78 -44.19
CA LEU A 91 25.15 27.87 -44.79
C LEU A 91 25.18 26.48 -44.12
N SER A 92 26.35 26.06 -43.63
CA SER A 92 26.54 24.82 -42.88
C SER A 92 26.26 24.96 -41.38
N ALA A 93 26.28 26.18 -40.84
CA ALA A 93 25.97 26.44 -39.45
C ALA A 93 24.49 26.24 -39.21
N GLU A 94 24.17 25.33 -38.29
CA GLU A 94 22.78 25.16 -37.85
C GLU A 94 22.26 26.49 -37.26
N PRO A 95 21.00 26.87 -37.53
CA PRO A 95 20.41 28.04 -36.92
C PRO A 95 20.46 27.93 -35.38
N GLU A 96 20.89 28.99 -34.71
CA GLU A 96 20.96 29.04 -33.23
C GLU A 96 19.62 28.68 -32.55
N SER A 97 18.48 28.94 -33.21
CA SER A 97 17.15 28.52 -32.72
C SER A 97 16.99 27.00 -32.68
N LEU A 98 17.53 26.28 -33.66
CA LEU A 98 17.50 24.82 -33.71
C LEU A 98 18.45 24.22 -32.67
N ARG A 99 19.62 24.83 -32.48
CA ARG A 99 20.56 24.44 -31.41
C ARG A 99 19.92 24.55 -30.03
N ARG A 100 19.35 25.73 -29.71
CA ARG A 100 18.61 25.97 -28.46
C ARG A 100 17.47 24.99 -28.27
N TRP A 101 16.69 24.73 -29.33
CA TRP A 101 15.59 23.77 -29.25
C TRP A 101 16.07 22.35 -28.91
N ARG A 102 17.18 21.89 -29.50
CA ARG A 102 17.74 20.57 -29.15
C ARG A 102 18.26 20.54 -27.72
N GLU A 103 18.92 21.60 -27.27
CA GLU A 103 19.40 21.75 -25.89
C GLU A 103 18.21 21.68 -24.91
N ASP A 104 17.16 22.50 -25.13
CA ASP A 104 15.96 22.53 -24.30
C ASP A 104 15.20 21.18 -24.29
N GLN A 105 15.11 20.49 -25.44
CA GLN A 105 14.49 19.16 -25.50
C GLN A 105 15.31 18.10 -24.77
N THR A 106 16.64 18.16 -24.92
CA THR A 106 17.55 17.23 -24.25
C THR A 106 17.50 17.44 -22.74
N GLU A 107 17.53 18.69 -22.29
CA GLU A 107 17.41 19.05 -20.87
C GLU A 107 16.07 18.58 -20.29
N ARG A 108 14.96 18.80 -21.01
CA ARG A 108 13.64 18.33 -20.56
C ARG A 108 13.57 16.80 -20.45
N LEU A 109 14.15 16.07 -21.40
CA LEU A 109 14.21 14.61 -21.34
C LEU A 109 15.08 14.15 -20.16
N GLU A 110 16.22 14.79 -19.93
CA GLU A 110 17.09 14.49 -18.79
C GLU A 110 16.39 14.77 -17.45
N GLU A 111 15.61 15.85 -17.35
CA GLU A 111 14.80 16.13 -16.17
C GLU A 111 13.74 15.03 -15.91
N MET A 112 13.06 14.57 -16.97
CA MET A 112 12.11 13.45 -16.85
C MET A 112 12.80 12.15 -16.44
N ASP A 113 13.97 11.85 -16.98
CA ASP A 113 14.78 10.69 -16.57
C ASP A 113 15.23 10.79 -15.11
N VAL A 114 15.65 11.97 -14.67
CA VAL A 114 16.07 12.20 -13.28
C VAL A 114 14.90 12.07 -12.32
N THR A 115 13.73 12.61 -12.65
CA THR A 115 12.53 12.48 -11.81
C THR A 115 12.06 11.03 -11.71
N SER A 116 12.08 10.30 -12.83
CA SER A 116 11.77 8.87 -12.86
C SER A 116 12.71 8.07 -11.96
N ARG A 117 14.04 8.26 -12.12
CA ARG A 117 15.04 7.58 -11.28
C ARG A 117 14.89 7.89 -9.79
N LYS A 118 14.55 9.14 -9.44
CA LYS A 118 14.28 9.54 -8.05
C LYS A 118 13.08 8.80 -7.49
N LEU A 119 11.97 8.79 -8.22
CA LEU A 119 10.74 8.13 -7.78
C LEU A 119 10.95 6.61 -7.61
N GLU A 120 11.65 5.97 -8.55
CA GLU A 120 12.03 4.57 -8.42
C GLU A 120 12.93 4.30 -7.20
N ALA A 121 13.87 5.20 -6.91
CA ALA A 121 14.74 5.08 -5.74
C ALA A 121 13.93 5.21 -4.43
N GLU A 122 13.02 6.17 -4.36
CA GLU A 122 12.12 6.37 -3.22
C GLU A 122 11.19 5.17 -3.01
N TRP A 123 10.60 4.63 -4.07
CA TRP A 123 9.76 3.43 -3.99
C TRP A 123 10.55 2.20 -3.54
N ARG A 124 11.77 2.04 -4.04
CA ARG A 124 12.67 0.95 -3.63
C ARG A 124 13.09 1.08 -2.17
N GLU A 125 13.37 2.29 -1.71
CA GLU A 125 13.67 2.57 -0.31
C GLU A 125 12.47 2.31 0.59
N LYS A 126 11.27 2.76 0.19
CA LYS A 126 10.04 2.53 0.94
C LYS A 126 9.74 1.03 1.07
N ALA A 127 9.87 0.27 -0.02
CA ALA A 127 9.68 -1.18 -0.02
C ALA A 127 10.72 -1.89 0.88
N ARG A 128 11.98 -1.43 0.84
CA ARG A 128 13.04 -1.96 1.72
C ARG A 128 12.72 -1.68 3.19
N HIS A 129 12.32 -0.45 3.52
CA HIS A 129 11.97 -0.05 4.89
C HIS A 129 10.79 -0.86 5.43
N GLU A 130 9.72 -1.03 4.65
CA GLU A 130 8.56 -1.83 5.06
C GLU A 130 8.92 -3.30 5.31
N LEU A 131 9.84 -3.85 4.51
CA LEU A 131 10.35 -5.21 4.71
C LEU A 131 11.18 -5.32 6.00
N GLU A 132 12.06 -4.35 6.26
CA GLU A 132 12.85 -4.28 7.50
C GLU A 132 11.94 -4.16 8.74
N GLU A 133 10.94 -3.27 8.70
CA GLU A 133 9.93 -3.14 9.76
C GLU A 133 9.17 -4.45 9.98
N TRP A 134 8.82 -5.17 8.91
CA TRP A 134 8.16 -6.46 9.03
C TRP A 134 9.05 -7.46 9.76
N TYR A 135 10.34 -7.55 9.42
CA TYR A 135 11.29 -8.43 10.13
C TYR A 135 11.45 -8.05 11.60
N VAL A 136 11.54 -6.76 11.92
CA VAL A 136 11.59 -6.29 13.31
C VAL A 136 10.32 -6.73 14.06
N ARG A 137 9.13 -6.41 13.54
CA ARG A 137 7.85 -6.80 14.15
C ARG A 137 7.72 -8.31 14.33
N GLN A 138 8.14 -9.11 13.36
CA GLN A 138 8.14 -10.56 13.47
C GLN A 138 9.08 -11.05 14.57
N SER A 139 10.30 -10.52 14.62
CA SER A 139 11.29 -10.90 15.65
C SER A 139 10.82 -10.53 17.06
N GLU A 140 10.19 -9.37 17.23
CA GLU A 140 9.63 -8.93 18.50
C GLU A 140 8.46 -9.82 18.94
N GLN A 141 7.57 -10.18 18.01
CA GLN A 141 6.46 -11.10 18.30
C GLN A 141 6.96 -12.50 18.70
N LEU A 142 7.98 -13.01 18.01
CA LEU A 142 8.61 -14.28 18.35
C LEU A 142 9.27 -14.24 19.72
N GLU A 143 10.04 -13.18 20.01
CA GLU A 143 10.67 -13.01 21.34
C GLU A 143 9.64 -12.82 22.45
N LYS A 144 8.55 -12.09 22.20
CA LYS A 144 7.44 -11.97 23.16
C LYS A 144 6.79 -13.31 23.44
N THR A 145 6.51 -14.09 22.40
CA THR A 145 5.95 -15.44 22.53
C THR A 145 6.90 -16.36 23.29
N ARG A 146 8.20 -16.31 22.96
CA ARG A 146 9.25 -17.07 23.64
C ARG A 146 9.35 -16.72 25.13
N LYS A 147 9.32 -15.43 25.46
CA LYS A 147 9.34 -14.95 26.85
C LYS A 147 8.08 -15.37 27.60
N ASN A 148 6.90 -15.27 26.99
CA ASN A 148 5.65 -15.72 27.60
C ASN A 148 5.69 -17.23 27.89
N ASN A 149 6.13 -18.04 26.93
CA ASN A 149 6.30 -19.48 27.13
C ASN A 149 7.33 -19.78 28.21
N ARG A 150 8.46 -19.06 28.25
CA ARG A 150 9.48 -19.22 29.30
C ARG A 150 8.99 -18.76 30.68
N VAL A 151 8.09 -17.79 30.77
CA VAL A 151 7.46 -17.38 32.03
C VAL A 151 6.44 -18.43 32.46
N ALA A 152 5.65 -18.98 31.54
CA ALA A 152 4.75 -20.11 31.83
C ALA A 152 5.53 -21.33 32.33
N ASP A 153 6.61 -21.71 31.63
CA ASP A 153 7.52 -22.79 32.03
C ASP A 153 8.29 -22.43 33.31
N GLY A 154 8.72 -21.18 33.47
CA GLY A 154 9.46 -20.73 34.64
C GLY A 154 8.59 -20.70 35.91
N ALA A 155 7.32 -20.30 35.78
CA ALA A 155 6.31 -20.42 36.83
C ALA A 155 6.07 -21.89 37.18
N PHE A 156 6.13 -22.79 36.19
CA PHE A 156 6.02 -24.23 36.38
C PHE A 156 7.26 -24.86 37.05
N TYR A 157 8.49 -24.48 36.66
CA TYR A 157 9.73 -25.17 37.09
C TYR A 157 10.51 -24.50 38.25
N LYS A 158 10.29 -23.22 38.58
CA LYS A 158 10.99 -22.56 39.73
C LYS A 158 10.36 -22.83 41.08
N GLN A 159 9.20 -23.48 41.08
CA GLN A 159 8.62 -24.02 42.28
C GLN A 159 9.48 -25.21 42.74
N GLN A 160 10.23 -25.05 43.84
CA GLN A 160 10.85 -26.19 44.51
C GLN A 160 9.70 -27.11 44.95
N ASN A 161 9.64 -28.32 44.37
CA ASN A 161 8.51 -29.25 44.38
C ASN A 161 7.37 -28.90 43.40
N ALA A 162 7.64 -28.60 42.12
CA ALA A 162 6.63 -28.27 41.10
C ALA A 162 5.34 -29.16 41.12
N ASP A 163 5.47 -30.46 41.35
CA ASP A 163 4.31 -31.37 41.51
C ASP A 163 3.53 -31.14 42.82
N MET A 164 4.27 -30.78 43.88
CA MET A 164 3.86 -30.22 45.18
C MET A 164 2.87 -29.05 45.11
N ILE A 165 3.34 -28.01 44.42
CA ILE A 165 2.84 -26.65 44.59
C ILE A 165 1.95 -26.16 43.44
N GLY A 166 1.83 -26.89 42.32
CA GLY A 166 0.66 -26.71 41.45
C GLY A 166 -0.64 -27.05 42.18
N TYR A 167 -0.60 -28.11 43.01
CA TYR A 167 -1.67 -28.44 43.94
C TYR A 167 -1.71 -27.48 45.13
N MET A 168 -0.58 -27.17 45.79
CA MET A 168 -0.61 -26.26 46.95
C MET A 168 -0.93 -24.80 46.60
N ALA A 169 -0.58 -24.24 45.45
CA ALA A 169 -0.89 -22.84 45.12
C ALA A 169 -2.35 -22.67 44.67
N ALA A 170 -2.90 -23.67 43.96
CA ALA A 170 -4.33 -23.74 43.71
C ALA A 170 -5.11 -24.00 45.02
N GLU A 171 -4.61 -24.87 45.90
CA GLU A 171 -5.17 -25.12 47.23
C GLU A 171 -5.01 -23.89 48.14
N GLU A 172 -3.89 -23.17 48.12
CA GLU A 172 -3.61 -22.00 48.96
C GLU A 172 -4.41 -20.79 48.49
N ALA A 173 -4.61 -20.62 47.17
CA ALA A 173 -5.56 -19.65 46.63
C ALA A 173 -7.01 -20.05 46.94
N PHE A 174 -7.36 -21.34 46.85
CA PHE A 174 -8.68 -21.84 47.24
C PHE A 174 -8.93 -21.70 48.75
N VAL A 175 -7.91 -21.92 49.58
CA VAL A 175 -7.95 -21.78 51.04
C VAL A 175 -7.94 -20.31 51.44
N GLN A 176 -7.18 -19.42 50.79
CA GLN A 176 -7.31 -17.98 50.98
C GLN A 176 -8.70 -17.48 50.61
N ASP A 177 -9.24 -17.86 49.45
CA ASP A 177 -10.61 -17.48 49.06
C ASP A 177 -11.68 -18.08 50.00
N ARG A 178 -11.40 -19.22 50.64
CA ARG A 178 -12.25 -19.84 51.67
C ARG A 178 -12.14 -19.11 53.01
N ASP A 179 -10.92 -18.78 53.43
CA ASP A 179 -10.57 -18.21 54.74
C ASP A 179 -10.62 -16.67 54.76
N GLU A 180 -10.78 -16.02 53.59
CA GLU A 180 -11.13 -14.60 53.43
C GLU A 180 -12.61 -14.40 53.82
N GLU A 181 -12.85 -14.54 55.11
CA GLU A 181 -14.14 -14.50 55.76
C GLU A 181 -14.49 -13.06 56.18
N SER A 182 -14.40 -12.13 55.23
CA SER A 182 -14.88 -10.77 55.45
C SER A 182 -16.42 -10.76 55.41
N PRO A 183 -17.11 -10.27 56.46
CA PRO A 183 -18.56 -10.17 56.46
C PRO A 183 -19.06 -9.36 55.26
N GLY A 184 -20.00 -9.91 54.47
CA GLY A 184 -20.59 -9.26 53.29
C GLY A 184 -20.14 -9.81 51.94
N THR A 185 -19.07 -10.63 51.87
CA THR A 185 -18.58 -11.22 50.61
C THR A 185 -19.12 -12.63 50.33
N GLU A 186 -20.00 -13.16 51.18
CA GLU A 186 -20.44 -14.57 51.12
C GLU A 186 -21.09 -14.93 49.78
N TRP A 187 -21.96 -14.07 49.26
CA TRP A 187 -22.62 -14.29 47.97
C TRP A 187 -21.71 -14.04 46.78
N GLU A 188 -20.68 -13.21 46.94
CA GLU A 188 -19.66 -13.01 45.93
C GLU A 188 -18.84 -14.28 45.73
N ARG A 189 -18.46 -14.94 46.83
CA ARG A 189 -17.76 -16.24 46.81
C ARG A 189 -18.61 -17.34 46.17
N VAL A 190 -19.88 -17.45 46.57
CA VAL A 190 -20.81 -18.43 45.97
C VAL A 190 -20.97 -18.20 44.45
N ALA A 191 -21.04 -16.94 44.02
CA ALA A 191 -21.20 -16.61 42.62
C ALA A 191 -19.93 -16.92 41.78
N ARG A 192 -18.71 -16.79 42.31
CA ARG A 192 -17.48 -17.17 41.59
C ARG A 192 -17.45 -18.66 41.23
N LEU A 193 -18.04 -19.50 42.07
CA LEU A 193 -18.15 -20.95 41.86
C LEU A 193 -19.29 -21.33 40.91
N CYS A 194 -20.17 -20.39 40.56
CA CYS A 194 -21.30 -20.62 39.68
C CYS A 194 -20.96 -20.19 38.25
N ASP A 195 -21.10 -21.12 37.31
CA ASP A 195 -20.98 -20.81 35.89
C ASP A 195 -22.24 -20.08 35.39
N PHE A 196 -22.10 -18.78 35.10
CA PHE A 196 -23.16 -17.93 34.54
C PHE A 196 -23.12 -17.80 33.03
N ASN A 197 -22.22 -18.53 32.35
CA ASN A 197 -22.15 -18.48 30.90
C ASN A 197 -23.46 -19.07 30.30
N PRO A 198 -24.26 -18.29 29.54
CA PRO A 198 -25.48 -18.79 28.93
C PRO A 198 -25.20 -19.92 27.91
N LYS A 199 -23.96 -20.03 27.40
CA LYS A 199 -23.54 -21.06 26.45
C LYS A 199 -23.06 -22.37 27.08
N SER A 200 -22.86 -22.42 28.40
CA SER A 200 -22.36 -23.61 29.10
C SER A 200 -23.46 -24.58 29.57
N THR A 201 -24.70 -24.41 29.07
CA THR A 201 -25.92 -25.12 29.47
C THR A 201 -25.96 -26.61 29.06
N LYS A 202 -24.84 -27.34 29.14
CA LYS A 202 -24.79 -28.80 28.97
C LYS A 202 -25.25 -29.55 30.23
N GLN A 203 -26.15 -28.98 31.02
CA GLN A 203 -26.64 -29.55 32.27
C GLN A 203 -28.04 -30.13 32.05
N SER A 204 -28.30 -31.35 32.58
CA SER A 204 -29.59 -32.04 32.42
C SER A 204 -30.73 -31.45 33.24
N LYS A 205 -30.43 -30.50 34.14
CA LYS A 205 -31.41 -29.85 35.03
C LYS A 205 -31.38 -28.35 34.79
N ASP A 206 -32.57 -27.75 34.74
CA ASP A 206 -32.71 -26.29 34.68
C ASP A 206 -32.30 -25.66 36.02
N VAL A 207 -31.15 -24.98 35.99
CA VAL A 207 -30.59 -24.25 37.13
C VAL A 207 -30.79 -22.74 37.00
N SER A 208 -31.58 -22.27 36.02
CA SER A 208 -31.76 -20.84 35.73
C SER A 208 -32.35 -20.06 36.92
N ARG A 209 -33.33 -20.66 37.62
CA ARG A 209 -33.89 -20.07 38.84
C ARG A 209 -32.84 -19.95 39.96
N MET A 210 -32.02 -20.98 40.15
CA MET A 210 -30.95 -20.98 41.14
C MET A 210 -29.88 -19.93 40.79
N ARG A 211 -29.46 -19.87 39.52
CA ARG A 211 -28.51 -18.86 39.02
C ARG A 211 -29.03 -17.44 39.24
N SER A 212 -30.30 -17.18 38.93
CA SER A 212 -30.95 -15.89 39.15
C SER A 212 -30.97 -15.48 40.63
N ILE A 213 -31.28 -16.40 41.55
CA ILE A 213 -31.25 -16.16 42.99
C ILE A 213 -29.83 -15.81 43.46
N ILE A 214 -28.81 -16.55 43.01
CA ILE A 214 -27.41 -16.31 43.39
C ILE A 214 -26.91 -14.96 42.88
N ILE A 215 -27.27 -14.56 41.65
CA ILE A 215 -26.94 -13.22 41.12
C ILE A 215 -27.60 -12.12 41.96
N SER A 216 -28.88 -12.28 42.28
CA SER A 216 -29.63 -11.31 43.10
C SER A 216 -28.97 -11.11 44.46
N LEU A 217 -28.58 -12.20 45.12
CA LEU A 217 -27.96 -12.16 46.44
C LEU A 217 -26.51 -11.62 46.39
N LYS A 218 -25.81 -11.76 45.26
CA LYS A 218 -24.52 -11.09 45.01
C LYS A 218 -24.68 -9.57 44.88
N GLN A 219 -25.72 -9.12 44.17
CA GLN A 219 -25.97 -7.70 43.90
C GLN A 219 -26.57 -6.97 45.11
N SER A 220 -27.44 -7.66 45.84
CA SER A 220 -28.15 -7.14 47.01
C SER A 220 -28.06 -8.17 48.14
N PRO A 221 -26.95 -8.16 48.91
CA PRO A 221 -26.81 -9.03 50.06
C PRO A 221 -27.93 -8.79 51.07
N LEU A 222 -28.39 -9.85 51.72
CA LEU A 222 -29.37 -9.73 52.80
C LEU A 222 -28.73 -8.94 53.95
N VAL A 223 -29.35 -7.82 54.31
CA VAL A 223 -28.94 -7.02 55.48
C VAL A 223 -29.09 -7.92 56.71
N ARG A 224 -27.98 -8.16 57.44
CA ARG A 224 -27.99 -8.83 58.74
C ARG A 224 -28.34 -7.84 59.84
#